data_AF-A0A4Y2S7W2-F1
#
_entry.id   AF-A0A4Y2S7W2-F1
#
_cell.length_a   1.000
_cell.length_b   1.000
_cell.length_c   1.000
_cell.angle_alpha   90.00
_cell.angle_beta   90.00
_cell.angle_gamma   90.00
#
_symmetry.space_group_name_H-M   'P 1'
#
loop_
_entity.id
_entity.type
_entity.pdbx_description
1 polymer ?
#
loop_
_entity_poly.entity_id
_entity_poly.type
_entity_poly.pdbx_seq_one_letter_code
_entity_poly.pdbx_strand_id
1 'polypeptide(L)'
;MPKRKAIFLSRLGPDTTVNDITNFLAPLNLKFLQCHRLKTKYQSYASLHIEVYENDLKQLLDSTFWPEGCLIAEFYGKLRNDQISQEVIPGSDSNHPSCLDLSTNTDSK
;
A
#
# COMPACT_ATOMS: atom_id res chain seq x y z
N MET A 1 27.04 -2.04 -4.96
CA MET A 1 25.67 -2.58 -4.74
C MET A 1 24.77 -2.07 -5.85
N PRO A 2 23.79 -2.86 -6.35
CA PRO A 2 22.88 -2.40 -7.39
C PRO A 2 22.07 -1.20 -6.90
N LYS A 3 21.76 -0.26 -7.80
CA LYS A 3 20.97 0.92 -7.48
C LYS A 3 19.55 0.48 -7.09
N ARG A 4 19.01 1.07 -6.03
CA ARG A 4 17.63 0.85 -5.61
C ARG A 4 16.73 1.90 -6.25
N LYS A 5 15.54 1.47 -6.63
CA LYS A 5 14.46 2.31 -7.16
C LYS A 5 13.14 1.83 -6.57
N ALA A 6 12.13 2.67 -6.65
CA ALA A 6 10.84 2.37 -6.08
C ALA A 6 9.70 2.62 -7.07
N ILE A 7 8.59 1.92 -6.85
CA ILE A 7 7.31 2.22 -7.47
C ILE A 7 6.30 2.70 -6.41
N PHE A 8 5.40 3.55 -6.87
CA PHE A 8 4.16 3.86 -6.20
C PHE A 8 3.06 2.99 -6.77
N LEU A 9 2.44 2.18 -5.92
CA LEU A 9 1.30 1.33 -6.26
C LEU A 9 0.07 1.84 -5.49
N SER A 10 -1.06 2.02 -6.17
CA SER A 10 -2.27 2.56 -5.58
C SER A 10 -3.54 1.97 -6.20
N ARG A 11 -4.70 2.33 -5.64
CA ARG A 11 -6.02 1.77 -5.96
C ARG A 11 -6.15 0.27 -5.68
N LEU A 12 -5.38 -0.21 -4.71
CA LEU A 12 -5.56 -1.55 -4.16
C LEU A 12 -6.76 -1.57 -3.22
N GLY A 13 -7.30 -2.76 -2.94
CA GLY A 13 -8.33 -2.93 -1.92
C GLY A 13 -7.88 -2.36 -0.58
N PRO A 14 -8.77 -1.74 0.21
CA PRO A 14 -8.41 -1.02 1.43
C PRO A 14 -7.71 -1.91 2.48
N ASP A 15 -8.05 -3.20 2.49
CA ASP A 15 -7.50 -4.21 3.39
C ASP A 15 -6.19 -4.83 2.91
N THR A 16 -5.69 -4.42 1.74
CA THR A 16 -4.42 -4.95 1.19
C THR A 16 -3.26 -4.58 2.12
N THR A 17 -2.58 -5.61 2.62
CA THR A 17 -1.45 -5.49 3.55
C THR A 17 -0.11 -5.51 2.83
N VAL A 18 0.96 -5.18 3.57
CA VAL A 18 2.32 -5.38 3.05
C VAL A 18 2.57 -6.86 2.73
N ASN A 19 2.08 -7.77 3.58
CA ASN A 19 2.28 -9.21 3.44
C ASN A 19 1.65 -9.77 2.15
N ASP A 20 0.45 -9.30 1.79
CA ASP A 20 -0.24 -9.72 0.56
C ASP A 20 0.59 -9.39 -0.67
N ILE A 21 1.14 -8.16 -0.72
CA ILE A 21 1.99 -7.71 -1.82
C ILE A 21 3.33 -8.47 -1.83
N THR A 22 3.95 -8.69 -0.67
CA THR A 22 5.20 -9.46 -0.63
C THR A 22 5.00 -10.90 -1.09
N ASN A 23 3.87 -11.53 -0.75
CA ASN A 23 3.53 -12.88 -1.21
C ASN A 23 3.22 -12.92 -2.70
N PHE A 24 2.52 -11.92 -3.21
CA PHE A 24 2.26 -11.76 -4.64
C PHE A 24 3.56 -11.62 -5.46
N LEU A 25 4.55 -10.91 -4.93
CA LEU A 25 5.85 -10.70 -5.58
C LEU A 25 6.84 -11.86 -5.37
N ALA A 26 6.59 -12.77 -4.43
CA ALA A 26 7.53 -13.85 -4.07
C ALA A 26 7.96 -14.72 -5.28
N PRO A 27 7.08 -15.10 -6.22
CA PRO A 27 7.47 -15.88 -7.40
C PRO A 27 8.50 -15.20 -8.31
N LEU A 28 8.66 -13.88 -8.23
CA LEU A 28 9.63 -13.12 -9.01
C LEU A 28 11.07 -13.30 -8.51
N ASN A 29 11.27 -13.89 -7.33
CA ASN A 29 12.59 -14.12 -6.72
C ASN A 29 13.48 -12.86 -6.69
N LEU A 30 12.88 -11.73 -6.33
CA LEU A 30 13.56 -10.44 -6.24
C LEU A 30 14.73 -10.51 -5.24
N LYS A 31 15.91 -10.03 -5.64
CA LYS A 31 17.10 -10.05 -4.76
C LYS A 31 17.01 -9.04 -3.60
N PHE A 32 16.11 -8.07 -3.72
CA PHE A 32 15.83 -7.08 -2.71
C PHE A 32 14.38 -6.61 -2.85
N LEU A 33 13.67 -6.58 -1.71
CA LEU A 33 12.31 -6.09 -1.62
C LEU A 33 12.15 -5.36 -0.28
N GLN A 34 11.72 -4.11 -0.33
CA GLN A 34 11.18 -3.38 0.81
C GLN A 34 9.82 -2.84 0.43
N CYS A 35 8.82 -3.09 1.27
CA CYS A 35 7.45 -2.70 0.99
C CYS A 35 6.88 -1.98 2.20
N HIS A 36 6.29 -0.81 1.95
CA HIS A 36 5.71 0.03 2.99
C HIS A 36 4.31 0.45 2.58
N ARG A 37 3.33 0.23 3.45
CA ARG A 37 1.99 0.79 3.26
C ARG A 37 2.04 2.29 3.53
N LEU A 38 1.51 3.07 2.61
CA LEU A 38 1.50 4.53 2.70
C LEU A 38 0.27 5.02 3.45
N LYS A 39 0.40 6.11 4.20
CA LYS A 39 -0.75 6.85 4.74
C LYS A 39 -1.50 7.50 3.58
N THR A 40 -2.78 7.17 3.45
CA THR A 40 -3.68 7.74 2.46
C THR A 40 -4.70 8.65 3.13
N LYS A 41 -5.17 9.67 2.41
CA LYS A 41 -6.28 10.53 2.87
C LYS A 41 -7.61 9.77 2.92
N TYR A 42 -7.78 8.82 2.00
CA TYR A 42 -8.99 8.05 1.84
C TYR A 42 -8.74 6.60 2.26
N GLN A 43 -9.66 6.05 3.05
CA GLN A 43 -9.61 4.66 3.51
C GLN A 43 -10.28 3.69 2.52
N SER A 44 -10.74 4.17 1.36
CA SER A 44 -11.39 3.35 0.33
C SER A 44 -10.41 2.56 -0.54
N TYR A 45 -9.11 2.84 -0.42
CA TYR A 45 -8.05 2.11 -1.13
C TYR A 45 -6.75 2.13 -0.33
N ALA A 46 -5.89 1.17 -0.63
CA ALA A 46 -4.51 1.15 -0.12
C ALA A 46 -3.53 1.66 -1.18
N SER A 47 -2.44 2.26 -0.71
CA SER A 47 -1.28 2.57 -1.53
C SER A 47 -0.02 2.03 -0.85
N LEU A 48 0.92 1.54 -1.65
CA LEU A 48 2.19 1.01 -1.17
C LEU A 48 3.36 1.63 -1.93
N HIS A 49 4.47 1.77 -1.21
CA HIS A 49 5.77 2.05 -1.76
C HIS A 49 6.58 0.75 -1.78
N ILE A 50 7.05 0.36 -2.96
CA ILE A 50 7.79 -0.89 -3.16
C ILE A 50 9.17 -0.54 -3.72
N GLU A 51 10.22 -0.83 -2.96
CA GLU A 51 11.61 -0.63 -3.34
C GLU A 51 12.22 -1.95 -3.79
N VAL A 52 12.86 -1.93 -4.96
CA VAL A 52 13.55 -3.06 -5.60
C VAL A 52 14.88 -2.61 -6.19
N TYR A 53 15.67 -3.53 -6.71
CA TYR A 53 16.82 -3.15 -7.54
C TYR A 53 16.36 -2.64 -8.91
N GLU A 54 17.15 -1.72 -9.49
CA GLU A 54 16.84 -1.11 -10.78
C GLU A 54 16.61 -2.13 -11.91
N ASN A 55 17.29 -3.27 -11.87
CA ASN A 55 17.12 -4.35 -12.85
C ASN A 55 15.70 -4.93 -12.84
N ASP A 56 15.07 -4.97 -11.66
CA ASP A 56 13.75 -5.54 -11.45
C ASP A 56 12.64 -4.47 -11.59
N LEU A 57 12.99 -3.19 -11.69
CA LEU A 57 12.01 -2.10 -11.75
C LEU A 57 11.11 -2.20 -12.99
N LYS A 58 11.69 -2.55 -14.15
CA LYS A 58 10.96 -2.53 -15.43
C LYS A 58 9.76 -3.46 -15.44
N GLN A 59 9.88 -4.66 -14.87
CA GLN A 59 8.76 -5.60 -14.75
C GLN A 59 7.70 -5.11 -13.77
N LEU A 60 8.09 -4.41 -12.71
CA LEU A 60 7.15 -3.83 -11.75
C LEU A 60 6.40 -2.61 -12.31
N LEU A 61 6.96 -1.94 -13.32
CA LEU A 61 6.29 -0.83 -14.02
C LEU A 61 5.32 -1.29 -15.13
N ASP A 62 5.32 -2.59 -15.46
CA ASP A 62 4.35 -3.15 -16.41
C ASP A 62 2.96 -3.20 -15.76
N SER A 63 2.01 -2.44 -16.31
CA SER A 63 0.65 -2.42 -15.76
C SER A 63 -0.09 -3.74 -15.92
N THR A 64 0.33 -4.60 -16.86
CA THR A 64 -0.29 -5.92 -17.06
C THR A 64 0.09 -6.92 -15.97
N PHE A 65 1.14 -6.65 -15.20
CA PHE A 65 1.55 -7.47 -14.06
C PHE A 65 0.61 -7.32 -12.86
N TRP A 66 -0.06 -6.17 -12.71
CA TRP A 66 -0.88 -5.85 -11.55
C TRP A 66 -2.36 -6.16 -11.79
N PRO A 67 -3.14 -6.42 -10.72
CA PRO A 67 -4.58 -6.56 -10.83
C PRO A 67 -5.23 -5.34 -11.52
N GLU A 68 -6.31 -5.60 -12.26
CA GLU A 68 -7.04 -4.55 -12.97
C GLU A 68 -7.46 -3.41 -12.03
N GLY A 69 -7.35 -2.17 -12.52
CA GLY A 69 -7.69 -0.96 -11.77
C GLY A 69 -6.56 -0.40 -10.90
N CYS A 70 -5.46 -1.13 -10.69
CA CYS A 70 -4.28 -0.62 -9.99
C CYS A 70 -3.65 0.57 -10.75
N LEU A 71 -3.11 1.52 -9.99
CA LEU A 71 -2.27 2.61 -10.52
C LEU A 71 -0.82 2.34 -10.15
N ILE A 72 0.07 2.38 -11.14
CA ILE A 72 1.50 2.15 -10.97
C ILE A 72 2.29 3.30 -11.59
N ALA A 73 3.26 3.81 -10.87
CA ALA A 73 4.21 4.81 -11.35
C ALA A 73 5.58 4.62 -10.69
N GLU A 74 6.64 5.10 -11.32
CA GLU A 74 7.94 5.19 -10.65
C GLU A 74 7.83 6.21 -9.49
N PHE A 75 8.37 5.83 -8.33
CA PHE A 75 8.43 6.70 -7.17
C PHE A 75 9.79 7.41 -7.14
N TYR A 76 9.77 8.73 -7.24
CA TYR A 76 10.96 9.56 -7.18
C TYR A 76 11.15 10.18 -5.79
N GLY A 77 12.39 10.19 -5.33
CA GLY A 77 12.76 10.75 -4.02
C GLY A 77 12.88 9.68 -2.93
N LYS A 78 12.85 10.13 -1.67
CA LYS A 78 12.98 9.27 -0.49
C LYS A 78 11.64 9.17 0.22
N LEU A 79 11.26 7.95 0.59
CA LEU A 79 10.13 7.72 1.49
C LEU A 79 10.44 8.34 2.86
N ARG A 80 9.50 9.16 3.36
CA ARG A 80 9.61 9.76 4.69
C ARG A 80 8.81 8.92 5.70
N ASN A 81 9.31 8.80 6.92
CA ASN A 81 8.64 7.98 7.95
C ASN A 81 7.23 8.48 8.28
N ASP A 82 6.96 9.78 8.14
CA ASP A 82 5.63 10.35 8.39
C ASP A 82 4.59 9.91 7.34
N GLN A 83 5.03 9.44 6.17
CA GLN A 83 4.21 8.92 5.07
C GLN A 83 3.89 7.43 5.23
N ILE A 84 4.54 6.71 6.14
CA ILE A 84 4.35 5.27 6.33
C ILE A 84 3.19 5.03 7.30
N SER A 85 2.22 4.22 6.89
CA SER A 85 1.13 3.78 7.77
C SER A 85 1.67 2.77 8.78
N GLN A 86 1.38 2.97 10.06
CA GLN A 86 1.59 1.94 11.07
C GLN A 86 0.48 0.90 10.87
N GLU A 87 0.83 -0.34 10.56
CA GLU A 87 -0.13 -1.44 10.64
C GLU A 87 -0.53 -1.58 12.12
N VAL A 88 -1.74 -1.12 12.44
CA VAL A 88 -2.35 -1.36 13.73
C VAL A 88 -2.74 -2.83 13.75
N ILE A 89 -1.92 -3.65 14.40
CA ILE A 89 -2.30 -5.03 14.71
C ILE A 89 -3.58 -4.93 15.57
N PRO A 90 -4.74 -5.46 15.13
CA PRO A 90 -5.95 -5.45 15.94
C PRO A 90 -5.77 -6.46 17.08
N GLY A 91 -5.14 -6.00 18.16
CA GLY A 91 -4.77 -6.83 19.31
C GLY A 91 -4.02 -6.08 20.41
N SER A 92 -4.12 -4.75 20.46
CA SER A 92 -3.73 -3.98 21.64
C SER A 92 -4.86 -3.03 21.98
N ASP A 93 -5.75 -3.52 22.84
CA ASP A 93 -6.76 -2.73 23.53
C ASP A 93 -6.09 -1.54 24.21
N SER A 94 -6.37 -0.33 23.71
CA SER A 94 -6.27 0.93 24.48
C SER A 94 -7.00 2.03 23.71
N ASN A 95 -8.30 2.13 23.96
CA ASN A 95 -9.11 3.36 23.96
C ASN A 95 -8.82 4.41 22.86
N HIS A 96 -9.54 4.37 21.75
CA HIS A 96 -9.94 5.61 21.06
C HIS A 96 -11.28 5.43 20.32
N PRO A 97 -12.21 6.41 20.39
CA PRO A 97 -13.57 6.28 19.89
C PRO A 97 -13.62 6.09 18.37
N SER A 98 -14.47 5.16 17.94
CA SER A 98 -14.91 5.05 16.55
C SER A 98 -15.74 6.28 16.21
N CYS A 99 -15.18 7.21 15.43
CA CYS A 99 -15.99 8.19 14.72
C CYS A 99 -16.59 7.51 13.48
N LEU A 100 -17.71 6.83 13.69
CA LEU A 100 -18.63 6.40 12.64
C LEU A 100 -20.01 6.94 13.00
N ASP A 101 -20.15 8.27 12.98
CA ASP A 101 -21.47 8.89 12.90
C ASP A 101 -21.96 8.77 11.47
N LEU A 102 -22.56 7.61 11.15
CA LEU A 102 -23.46 7.49 10.03
C LEU A 102 -24.85 7.86 10.55
N SER A 103 -25.16 9.16 10.56
CA SER A 103 -26.50 9.66 10.89
C SER A 103 -27.51 9.19 9.83
N THR A 104 -28.15 8.06 10.07
CA THR A 104 -29.37 7.68 9.37
C THR A 104 -30.55 8.44 9.96
N ASN A 105 -30.93 9.53 9.30
CA ASN A 105 -32.25 10.11 9.46
C ASN A 105 -33.30 9.04 9.10
N THR A 106 -34.11 8.64 10.07
CA THR A 106 -35.38 7.96 9.81
C THR A 106 -36.50 8.82 10.38
N ASP A 107 -37.19 9.45 9.46
CA ASP A 107 -38.52 10.01 9.59
C ASP A 107 -39.52 8.90 9.95
N SER A 108 -40.39 9.13 10.94
CA SER A 108 -41.65 8.41 11.10
C SER A 108 -42.62 9.20 11.98
N LYS A 109 -43.49 9.94 11.27
CA LYS A 109 -44.92 10.19 11.47
C LYS A 109 -45.51 10.27 12.88
#